data_AF-A0A8J2L365-F1
#
_entry.id   AF-A0A8J2L365-F1
#
_cell.length_a   1.000
_cell.length_b   1.000
_cell.length_c   1.000
_cell.angle_alpha   90.00
_cell.angle_beta   90.00
_cell.angle_gamma   90.00
#
_symmetry.space_group_name_H-M   'P 1'
#
loop_
_entity.id
_entity.type
_entity.pdbx_description
1 polymer ?
#
loop_
_entity_poly.entity_id
_entity_poly.type
_entity_poly.pdbx_seq_one_letter_code
_entity_poly.pdbx_strand_id
1 'polypeptide(L)'
;PVYYNLGIKSAFEYLEMRFNKGASVFVSLLAITHMTVFMAVLVYGPALALQQVMGIEVWITTAVIFAIGIFYSALGGLKAVVWNDTLQVCIMFASLTAIVIKGYSDEGGLSEVWEHAQNTSRTEFLNFDPDPRTRHTFWTATIGGFFYWLPMYAATQQRIQRYLSLPSISAVRRALFIAMGLRSASKKGFNILHL
;
A
#
# COMPACT_ATOMS: atom_id res chain seq x y z
N PRO A 1 19.58 0.26 -9.27
CA PRO A 1 20.84 -0.06 -9.98
C PRO A 1 21.81 -0.85 -9.09
N VAL A 2 22.05 -0.42 -7.84
CA VAL A 2 22.95 -1.12 -6.90
C VAL A 2 22.55 -2.59 -6.70
N TYR A 3 21.31 -2.87 -6.30
CA TYR A 3 20.82 -4.26 -6.13
C TYR A 3 20.90 -5.08 -7.42
N TYR A 4 20.57 -4.48 -8.57
CA TYR A 4 20.53 -5.17 -9.87
C TYR A 4 21.93 -5.50 -10.39
N ASN A 5 22.90 -4.59 -10.20
CA ASN A 5 24.29 -4.78 -10.64
C ASN A 5 25.04 -5.78 -9.76
N LEU A 6 24.65 -5.92 -8.49
CA LEU A 6 25.26 -6.86 -7.56
C LEU A 6 24.71 -8.30 -7.70
N GLY A 7 23.63 -8.52 -8.45
CA GLY A 7 23.04 -9.85 -8.64
C GLY A 7 22.48 -10.52 -7.38
N ILE A 8 22.35 -9.75 -6.29
CA ILE A 8 21.90 -10.22 -4.99
C ILE A 8 20.40 -10.49 -4.97
N LYS A 9 19.98 -11.50 -4.20
CA LYS A 9 18.58 -11.95 -4.14
C LYS A 9 17.77 -11.28 -3.04
N SER A 10 18.44 -10.66 -2.05
CA SER A 10 17.78 -10.01 -0.93
C SER A 10 18.44 -8.69 -0.51
N ALA A 11 17.64 -7.84 0.14
CA ALA A 11 18.14 -6.61 0.76
C ALA A 11 19.10 -6.90 1.92
N PHE A 12 18.91 -8.03 2.61
CA PHE A 12 19.72 -8.43 3.76
C PHE A 12 21.10 -8.96 3.32
N GLU A 13 21.19 -9.59 2.17
CA GLU A 13 22.47 -9.99 1.55
C GLU A 13 23.35 -8.76 1.25
N TYR A 14 22.73 -7.66 0.79
CA TYR A 14 23.45 -6.38 0.67
C TYR A 14 23.98 -5.88 2.03
N LEU A 15 23.17 -5.95 3.08
CA LEU A 15 23.58 -5.53 4.43
C LEU A 15 24.72 -6.40 4.98
N GLU A 16 24.70 -7.69 4.69
CA GLU A 16 25.78 -8.62 5.05
C GLU A 16 27.09 -8.26 4.35
N MET A 17 27.05 -7.98 3.05
CA MET A 17 28.22 -7.55 2.27
C MET A 17 28.77 -6.20 2.75
N ARG A 18 27.91 -5.27 3.19
CA ARG A 18 28.31 -3.90 3.53
C ARG A 18 28.81 -3.74 4.97
N PHE A 19 28.23 -4.48 5.90
CA PHE A 19 28.51 -4.35 7.34
C PHE A 19 29.12 -5.63 7.89
N ASN A 20 28.29 -6.63 8.23
CA ASN A 20 28.67 -7.96 8.66
C ASN A 20 27.43 -8.86 8.75
N LYS A 21 27.66 -10.17 8.91
CA LYS A 21 26.60 -11.18 9.06
C LYS A 21 25.73 -10.96 10.30
N GLY A 22 26.32 -10.55 11.43
CA GLY A 22 25.59 -10.32 12.69
C GLY A 22 24.52 -9.24 12.56
N ALA A 23 24.87 -8.09 11.98
CA ALA A 23 23.93 -7.00 11.72
C ALA A 23 22.84 -7.41 10.72
N SER A 24 23.20 -8.16 9.68
CA SER A 24 22.22 -8.66 8.69
C SER A 24 21.18 -9.58 9.31
N VAL A 25 21.61 -10.54 10.15
CA VAL A 25 20.69 -11.45 10.86
C VAL A 25 19.78 -10.67 11.81
N PHE A 26 20.33 -9.73 12.60
CA PHE A 26 19.54 -8.90 13.50
C PHE A 26 18.47 -8.09 12.77
N VAL A 27 18.83 -7.41 11.68
CA VAL A 27 17.89 -6.63 10.87
C VAL A 27 16.85 -7.53 10.19
N SER A 28 17.24 -8.73 9.75
CA SER A 28 16.33 -9.71 9.16
C SER A 28 15.27 -10.18 10.17
N LEU A 29 15.68 -10.48 11.41
CA LEU A 29 14.76 -10.89 12.48
C LEU A 29 13.78 -9.77 12.83
N LEU A 30 14.28 -8.54 12.98
CA LEU A 30 13.42 -7.37 13.21
C LEU A 30 12.43 -7.17 12.06
N ALA A 31 12.89 -7.31 10.81
CA ALA A 31 12.05 -7.15 9.64
C ALA A 31 10.95 -8.22 9.55
N ILE A 32 11.26 -9.48 9.88
CA ILE A 32 10.27 -10.57 9.91
C ILE A 32 9.21 -10.27 10.98
N THR A 33 9.62 -9.96 12.21
CA THR A 33 8.69 -9.65 13.30
C THR A 33 7.80 -8.46 12.97
N HIS A 34 8.38 -7.37 12.45
CA HIS A 34 7.63 -6.20 12.00
C HIS A 34 6.61 -6.56 10.91
N MET A 35 7.01 -7.34 9.89
CA MET A 35 6.13 -7.73 8.79
C MET A 35 5.00 -8.66 9.27
N THR A 36 5.26 -9.58 10.19
CA THR A 36 4.22 -10.45 10.76
C THR A 36 3.14 -9.64 11.46
N VAL A 37 3.53 -8.69 12.32
CA VAL A 37 2.58 -7.81 13.03
C VAL A 37 1.83 -6.92 12.03
N PHE A 38 2.54 -6.33 11.08
CA PHE A 38 1.94 -5.47 10.06
C PHE A 38 0.90 -6.20 9.20
N MET A 39 1.20 -7.43 8.77
CA MET A 39 0.27 -8.24 7.98
C MET A 39 -0.97 -8.64 8.78
N ALA A 40 -0.84 -8.92 10.08
CA ALA A 40 -1.98 -9.21 10.95
C ALA A 40 -2.96 -8.03 11.01
N VAL A 41 -2.45 -6.81 11.19
CA VAL A 41 -3.27 -5.58 11.17
C VAL A 41 -3.88 -5.35 9.80
N LEU A 42 -3.14 -5.61 8.72
CA LEU A 42 -3.61 -5.40 7.36
C LEU A 42 -4.79 -6.32 6.99
N VAL A 43 -4.78 -7.59 7.43
CA VAL A 43 -5.87 -8.54 7.19
C VAL A 43 -7.11 -8.26 8.04
N TYR A 44 -6.94 -7.61 9.20
CA TYR A 44 -8.05 -7.24 10.07
C TYR A 44 -9.05 -6.28 9.39
N GLY A 45 -8.57 -5.34 8.57
CA GLY A 45 -9.42 -4.40 7.82
C GLY A 45 -10.47 -5.06 6.93
N PRO A 46 -10.10 -5.91 5.94
CA PRO A 46 -11.07 -6.62 5.12
C PRO A 46 -11.90 -7.62 5.93
N ALA A 47 -11.35 -8.23 6.98
CA ALA A 47 -12.12 -9.13 7.85
C ALA A 47 -13.25 -8.40 8.59
N LEU A 48 -13.00 -7.18 9.06
CA LEU A 48 -14.02 -6.33 9.70
C LEU A 48 -15.09 -5.88 8.69
N ALA A 49 -14.69 -5.50 7.48
CA ALA A 49 -15.63 -5.15 6.42
C ALA A 49 -16.54 -6.34 6.04
N LEU A 50 -15.96 -7.54 5.93
CA LEU A 50 -16.70 -8.77 5.66
C LEU A 50 -17.63 -9.17 6.81
N GLN A 51 -17.23 -8.97 8.06
CA GLN A 51 -18.11 -9.17 9.21
C GLN A 51 -19.36 -8.27 9.11
N GLN A 52 -19.22 -7.01 8.73
CA GLN A 52 -20.36 -6.08 8.62
C GLN A 52 -21.36 -6.51 7.53
N VAL A 53 -20.89 -7.13 6.46
CA VAL A 53 -21.74 -7.55 5.33
C VAL A 53 -22.34 -8.94 5.55
N MET A 54 -21.56 -9.90 6.05
CA MET A 54 -21.96 -11.31 6.16
C MET A 54 -22.40 -11.73 7.57
N GLY A 55 -22.14 -10.91 8.60
CA GLY A 55 -22.44 -11.23 10.00
C GLY A 55 -21.53 -12.31 10.62
N ILE A 56 -20.50 -12.76 9.91
CA ILE A 56 -19.57 -13.80 10.38
C ILE A 56 -18.54 -13.18 11.35
N GLU A 57 -18.21 -13.89 12.43
CA GLU A 57 -17.20 -13.43 13.38
C GLU A 57 -15.83 -13.18 12.73
N VAL A 58 -15.14 -12.11 13.19
CA VAL A 58 -13.87 -11.65 12.58
C VAL A 58 -12.79 -12.71 12.63
N TRP A 59 -12.73 -13.53 13.68
CA TRP A 59 -11.68 -14.54 13.83
C TRP A 59 -11.80 -15.62 12.75
N ILE A 60 -13.02 -16.07 12.41
CA ILE A 60 -13.28 -17.05 11.35
C ILE A 60 -12.87 -16.46 10.00
N THR A 61 -13.34 -15.24 9.74
CA THR A 61 -13.06 -14.53 8.48
C THR A 61 -11.55 -14.32 8.28
N THR A 62 -10.85 -13.91 9.35
CA THR A 62 -9.39 -13.72 9.35
C THR A 62 -8.66 -15.04 9.08
N ALA A 63 -9.06 -16.13 9.74
CA ALA A 63 -8.48 -17.45 9.53
C ALA A 63 -8.65 -17.94 8.08
N VAL A 64 -9.83 -17.74 7.50
CA VAL A 64 -10.12 -18.10 6.11
C VAL A 64 -9.26 -17.28 5.14
N ILE A 65 -9.15 -15.96 5.34
CA ILE A 65 -8.30 -15.10 4.49
C ILE A 65 -6.85 -15.56 4.55
N PHE A 66 -6.32 -15.85 5.73
CA PHE A 66 -4.95 -16.38 5.87
C PHE A 66 -4.78 -17.75 5.22
N ALA A 67 -5.73 -18.67 5.41
CA ALA A 67 -5.67 -20.00 4.82
C ALA A 67 -5.61 -19.94 3.29
N ILE A 68 -6.50 -19.15 2.67
CA ILE A 68 -6.49 -18.92 1.21
C ILE A 68 -5.17 -18.25 0.79
N GLY A 69 -4.76 -17.22 1.53
CA GLY A 69 -3.50 -16.48 1.39
C GLY A 69 -2.27 -17.37 1.27
N ILE A 70 -2.12 -18.23 2.28
CA ILE A 70 -1.01 -19.18 2.39
C ILE A 70 -1.10 -20.23 1.27
N PHE A 71 -2.30 -20.75 1.00
CA PHE A 71 -2.49 -21.79 -0.01
C PHE A 71 -2.04 -21.36 -1.41
N TYR A 72 -2.52 -20.22 -1.93
CA TYR A 72 -2.12 -19.79 -3.27
C TYR A 72 -0.65 -19.34 -3.31
N SER A 73 -0.15 -18.77 -2.21
CA SER A 73 1.25 -18.31 -2.13
C SER A 73 2.22 -19.49 -2.10
N ALA A 74 1.87 -20.56 -1.38
CA ALA A 74 2.68 -21.77 -1.29
C ALA A 74 2.73 -22.53 -2.63
N LEU A 75 1.60 -22.63 -3.34
CA LEU A 75 1.54 -23.37 -4.61
C LEU A 75 2.18 -22.62 -5.79
N GLY A 76 1.95 -21.32 -5.90
CA GLY A 76 2.34 -20.55 -7.09
C GLY A 76 3.57 -19.65 -6.91
N GLY A 77 4.09 -19.54 -5.69
CA GLY A 77 5.23 -18.68 -5.38
C GLY A 77 5.01 -17.22 -5.79
N LEU A 78 6.10 -16.53 -6.13
CA LEU A 78 6.06 -15.10 -6.48
C LEU A 78 5.14 -14.81 -7.69
N LYS A 79 5.06 -15.73 -8.66
CA LYS A 79 4.25 -15.54 -9.87
C LYS A 79 2.75 -15.46 -9.54
N ALA A 80 2.25 -16.37 -8.71
CA ALA A 80 0.84 -16.33 -8.29
C ALA A 80 0.53 -15.08 -7.46
N VAL A 81 1.43 -14.69 -6.55
CA VAL A 81 1.26 -13.47 -5.76
C VAL A 81 1.13 -12.24 -6.66
N VAL A 82 1.99 -12.09 -7.67
CA VAL A 82 1.94 -10.94 -8.60
C VAL A 82 0.66 -10.95 -9.44
N TRP A 83 0.16 -12.12 -9.83
CA TRP A 83 -1.11 -12.22 -10.56
C TRP A 83 -2.30 -11.83 -9.69
N ASN A 84 -2.33 -12.29 -8.44
CA ASN A 84 -3.36 -11.92 -7.47
C ASN A 84 -3.37 -10.42 -7.17
N ASP A 85 -2.19 -9.82 -6.98
CA ASP A 85 -2.05 -8.37 -6.82
C ASP A 85 -2.62 -7.61 -8.02
N THR A 86 -2.41 -8.13 -9.24
CA THR A 86 -2.93 -7.50 -10.47
C THR A 86 -4.45 -7.51 -10.48
N LEU A 87 -5.06 -8.66 -10.17
CA LEU A 87 -6.51 -8.79 -10.05
C LEU A 87 -7.06 -7.88 -8.94
N GLN A 88 -6.38 -7.81 -7.80
CA GLN A 88 -6.77 -6.94 -6.69
C GLN A 88 -6.80 -5.46 -7.11
N VAL A 89 -5.79 -4.99 -7.84
CA VAL A 89 -5.78 -3.61 -8.36
C VAL A 89 -6.95 -3.37 -9.32
N CYS A 90 -7.25 -4.30 -10.22
CA CYS A 90 -8.41 -4.19 -11.12
C CYS A 90 -9.73 -4.10 -10.34
N ILE A 91 -9.92 -4.96 -9.34
CA ILE A 91 -11.12 -4.95 -8.49
C ILE A 91 -11.20 -3.64 -7.71
N MET A 92 -10.09 -3.14 -7.18
CA MET A 92 -10.06 -1.85 -6.47
C MET A 92 -10.52 -0.69 -7.36
N PHE A 93 -10.08 -0.65 -8.62
CA PHE A 93 -10.56 0.37 -9.56
C PHE A 93 -12.05 0.23 -9.87
N ALA A 94 -12.52 -0.99 -10.12
CA ALA A 94 -13.94 -1.24 -10.36
C ALA A 94 -14.81 -0.82 -9.17
N SER A 95 -14.41 -1.20 -7.95
CA SER A 95 -15.10 -0.83 -6.71
C SER A 95 -15.10 0.68 -6.49
N LEU A 96 -13.98 1.36 -6.74
CA LEU A 96 -13.89 2.82 -6.65
C LEU A 96 -14.86 3.50 -7.62
N THR A 97 -14.87 3.08 -8.88
CA THR A 97 -15.79 3.61 -9.89
C THR A 97 -17.24 3.37 -9.51
N ALA A 98 -17.58 2.18 -9.01
CA ALA A 98 -18.93 1.86 -8.55
C ALA A 98 -19.37 2.76 -7.38
N ILE A 99 -18.49 3.00 -6.40
CA ILE A 99 -18.77 3.89 -5.27
C ILE A 99 -18.99 5.33 -5.75
N VAL A 100 -18.16 5.83 -6.68
CA VAL A 100 -18.30 7.19 -7.22
C VAL A 100 -19.63 7.35 -7.99
N ILE A 101 -20.00 6.37 -8.81
CA ILE A 101 -21.28 6.41 -9.56
C ILE A 101 -22.46 6.36 -8.59
N LYS A 102 -22.40 5.49 -7.58
CA LYS A 102 -23.47 5.40 -6.57
C LYS A 102 -23.58 6.70 -5.77
N GLY A 103 -22.47 7.25 -5.29
CA GLY A 103 -22.45 8.53 -4.58
C GLY A 103 -23.01 9.67 -5.43
N TYR A 104 -22.66 9.72 -6.73
CA TYR A 104 -23.24 10.69 -7.66
C TYR A 104 -24.76 10.54 -7.82
N SER A 105 -25.26 9.30 -7.87
CA SER A 105 -26.70 9.02 -8.02
C SER A 105 -27.50 9.31 -6.74
N ASP A 106 -26.93 9.00 -5.57
CA ASP A 106 -27.61 9.13 -4.28
C ASP A 106 -27.70 10.61 -3.84
N GLU A 107 -26.68 11.43 -4.12
CA GLU A 107 -26.60 12.86 -3.74
C GLU A 107 -27.20 13.81 -4.80
N GLY A 108 -27.73 13.29 -5.92
CA GLY A 108 -28.44 14.11 -6.91
C GLY A 108 -27.55 14.90 -7.90
N GLY A 109 -26.23 14.69 -7.89
CA GLY A 109 -25.30 15.23 -8.87
C GLY A 109 -23.97 15.73 -8.29
N LEU A 110 -23.04 16.11 -9.16
CA LEU A 110 -21.69 16.53 -8.77
C LEU A 110 -21.67 17.87 -8.04
N SER A 111 -22.67 18.72 -8.28
CA SER A 111 -22.84 20.02 -7.63
C SER A 111 -23.19 19.84 -6.15
N GLU A 112 -24.14 18.97 -5.85
CA GLU A 112 -24.59 18.71 -4.48
C GLU A 112 -23.50 18.03 -3.65
N VAL A 113 -22.78 17.06 -4.23
CA VAL A 113 -21.60 16.44 -3.59
C VAL A 113 -20.55 17.50 -3.23
N TRP A 114 -20.30 18.45 -4.14
CA TRP A 114 -19.34 19.52 -3.92
C TRP A 114 -19.81 20.55 -2.89
N GLU A 115 -21.11 20.84 -2.84
CA GLU A 115 -21.72 21.70 -1.85
C GLU A 115 -21.72 21.05 -0.45
N HIS A 116 -22.06 19.76 -0.36
CA HIS A 116 -21.97 18.97 0.87
C HIS A 116 -20.55 18.92 1.43
N ALA A 117 -19.56 18.73 0.55
CA ALA A 117 -18.15 18.73 0.92
C ALA A 117 -17.66 20.09 1.48
N GLN A 118 -18.16 21.20 0.92
CA GLN A 118 -17.88 22.54 1.43
C GLN A 118 -18.55 22.78 2.78
N ASN A 119 -19.81 22.36 2.92
CA ASN A 119 -20.60 22.55 4.15
C ASN A 119 -20.06 21.74 5.34
N THR A 120 -19.42 20.60 5.08
CA THR A 120 -18.78 19.76 6.11
C THR A 120 -17.33 20.18 6.43
N SER A 121 -16.86 21.31 5.88
CA SER A 121 -15.48 21.81 6.03
C SER A 121 -14.42 20.79 5.60
N ARG A 122 -14.74 19.90 4.66
CA ARG A 122 -13.83 18.85 4.18
C ARG A 122 -12.97 19.31 2.99
N THR A 123 -13.09 20.57 2.58
CA THR A 123 -12.37 21.19 1.47
C THR A 123 -11.03 21.82 1.84
N GLU A 124 -10.51 21.59 3.06
CA GLU A 124 -9.15 22.01 3.43
C GLU A 124 -8.07 21.13 2.76
N PHE A 125 -7.87 21.31 1.46
CA PHE A 125 -6.89 20.53 0.69
C PHE A 125 -5.43 20.90 1.00
N LEU A 126 -5.17 22.13 1.45
CA LEU A 126 -3.82 22.69 1.60
C LEU A 126 -3.73 23.59 2.85
N ASN A 127 -3.69 22.96 4.02
CA ASN A 127 -3.36 23.65 5.25
C ASN A 127 -1.82 23.84 5.33
N PHE A 128 -1.34 25.08 5.12
CA PHE A 128 0.09 25.43 5.12
C PHE A 128 0.64 25.82 6.50
N ASP A 129 -0.10 25.57 7.57
CA ASP A 129 0.35 25.87 8.94
C ASP A 129 1.65 25.10 9.27
N PRO A 130 2.71 25.78 9.73
CA PRO A 130 3.96 25.15 10.14
C PRO A 130 3.92 24.52 11.54
N ASP A 131 2.82 24.62 12.31
CA ASP A 131 2.71 24.03 13.63
C ASP A 131 2.87 22.49 13.56
N PRO A 132 3.86 21.89 14.24
CA PRO A 132 4.03 20.43 14.27
C PRO A 132 2.93 19.68 15.04
N ARG A 133 2.04 20.37 15.74
CA ARG A 133 0.92 19.77 16.50
C ARG A 133 -0.32 19.52 15.65
N THR A 134 -0.44 20.19 14.51
CA THR A 134 -1.56 19.98 13.59
C THR A 134 -1.36 18.69 12.80
N ARG A 135 -2.35 17.81 12.85
CA ARG A 135 -2.25 16.40 12.42
C ARG A 135 -1.97 16.23 10.92
N HIS A 136 -2.51 17.12 10.09
CA HIS A 136 -2.43 17.03 8.63
C HIS A 136 -2.20 18.44 8.05
N THR A 137 -0.93 18.81 7.91
CA THR A 137 -0.51 20.01 7.19
C THR A 137 0.22 19.61 5.92
N PHE A 138 0.33 20.55 4.99
CA PHE A 138 1.13 20.37 3.79
C PHE A 138 2.56 19.92 4.13
N TRP A 139 3.14 20.47 5.20
CA TRP A 139 4.50 20.14 5.66
C TRP A 139 4.59 18.74 6.24
N THR A 140 3.69 18.37 7.16
CA THR A 140 3.70 17.02 7.76
C THR A 140 3.36 15.94 6.73
N ALA A 141 2.44 16.22 5.81
CA ALA A 141 2.08 15.31 4.72
C ALA A 141 3.21 15.13 3.69
N THR A 142 3.92 16.20 3.32
CA THR A 142 4.98 16.14 2.31
C THR A 142 6.28 15.57 2.89
N ILE A 143 6.77 16.14 4.01
CA ILE A 143 8.03 15.72 4.64
C ILE A 143 7.84 14.36 5.32
N GLY A 144 6.82 14.22 6.16
CA GLY A 144 6.51 12.95 6.82
C GLY A 144 6.17 11.85 5.81
N GLY A 145 5.44 12.20 4.75
CA GLY A 145 5.20 11.31 3.62
C GLY A 145 6.51 10.85 2.97
N PHE A 146 7.43 11.76 2.65
CA PHE A 146 8.70 11.41 2.03
C PHE A 146 9.49 10.40 2.87
N PHE A 147 9.68 10.66 4.16
CA PHE A 147 10.39 9.75 5.06
C PHE A 147 9.66 8.43 5.31
N TYR A 148 8.33 8.42 5.23
CA TYR A 148 7.54 7.20 5.33
C TYR A 148 7.65 6.33 4.08
N TRP A 149 7.56 6.94 2.89
CA TRP A 149 7.53 6.20 1.63
C TRP A 149 8.93 5.78 1.17
N LEU A 150 9.97 6.56 1.46
CA LEU A 150 11.32 6.28 0.96
C LEU A 150 11.83 4.89 1.38
N PRO A 151 11.79 4.47 2.67
CA PRO A 151 12.19 3.11 3.07
C PRO A 151 11.29 2.04 2.45
N MET A 152 9.99 2.33 2.29
CA MET A 152 9.04 1.40 1.70
C MET A 152 9.42 1.04 0.25
N TYR A 153 9.90 2.01 -0.54
CA TYR A 153 10.32 1.76 -1.91
C TYR A 153 11.77 1.30 -2.06
N ALA A 154 12.67 1.77 -1.18
CA ALA A 154 14.12 1.59 -1.35
C ALA A 154 14.70 0.39 -0.57
N ALA A 155 14.09 0.00 0.55
CA ALA A 155 14.69 -0.94 1.51
C ALA A 155 13.81 -2.14 1.84
N THR A 156 12.54 -2.16 1.37
CA THR A 156 11.63 -3.26 1.71
C THR A 156 11.87 -4.48 0.83
N GLN A 157 12.08 -5.63 1.45
CA GLN A 157 12.35 -6.91 0.79
C GLN A 157 11.30 -7.26 -0.28
N GLN A 158 10.01 -7.07 0.01
CA GLN A 158 8.92 -7.36 -0.93
C GLN A 158 9.02 -6.56 -2.25
N ARG A 159 9.48 -5.30 -2.17
CA ARG A 159 9.67 -4.44 -3.35
C ARG A 159 10.93 -4.82 -4.11
N ILE A 160 12.04 -5.01 -3.40
CA ILE A 160 13.33 -5.38 -3.98
C ILE A 160 13.22 -6.69 -4.75
N GLN A 161 12.55 -7.69 -4.18
CA GLN A 161 12.32 -8.98 -4.84
C GLN A 161 11.57 -8.84 -6.17
N ARG A 162 10.55 -7.96 -6.23
CA ARG A 162 9.83 -7.68 -7.49
C ARG A 162 10.69 -6.94 -8.51
N TYR A 163 11.53 -5.99 -8.06
CA TYR A 163 12.45 -5.31 -8.97
C TYR A 163 13.47 -6.25 -9.59
N LEU A 164 13.96 -7.23 -8.82
CA LEU A 164 14.92 -8.23 -9.29
C LEU A 164 14.29 -9.27 -10.23
N SER A 165 12.97 -9.47 -10.17
CA SER A 165 12.25 -10.35 -11.10
C SER A 165 12.02 -9.75 -12.48
N LEU A 166 12.35 -8.47 -12.70
CA LEU A 166 12.22 -7.80 -14.00
C LEU A 166 13.49 -7.97 -14.85
N PRO A 167 13.37 -8.09 -16.18
CA PRO A 167 14.49 -8.44 -17.06
C PRO A 167 15.48 -7.30 -17.32
N SER A 168 15.15 -6.06 -16.94
CA SER A 168 16.04 -4.91 -17.13
C SER A 168 15.78 -3.76 -16.15
N ILE A 169 16.82 -2.95 -15.90
CA ILE A 169 16.71 -1.72 -15.10
C ILE A 169 15.71 -0.74 -15.72
N SER A 170 15.62 -0.68 -17.05
CA SER A 170 14.64 0.16 -17.76
C SER A 170 13.19 -0.30 -17.48
N ALA A 171 12.95 -1.61 -17.39
CA ALA A 171 11.66 -2.14 -16.97
C ALA A 171 11.33 -1.79 -15.51
N VAL A 172 12.32 -1.89 -14.60
CA VAL A 172 12.16 -1.46 -13.20
C VAL A 172 11.80 0.03 -13.09
N ARG A 173 12.48 0.91 -13.86
CA ARG A 173 12.17 2.34 -13.88
C ARG A 173 10.74 2.61 -14.34
N ARG A 174 10.30 1.99 -15.44
CA ARG A 174 8.91 2.13 -15.92
C ARG A 174 7.90 1.64 -14.89
N ALA A 175 8.13 0.48 -14.27
CA ALA A 175 7.26 -0.05 -13.22
C ALA A 175 7.17 0.89 -12.01
N LEU A 176 8.29 1.51 -11.60
CA LEU A 176 8.33 2.52 -10.55
C LEU A 176 7.52 3.77 -10.93
N PHE A 177 7.69 4.30 -12.14
CA PHE A 177 6.92 5.46 -12.60
C PHE A 177 5.42 5.19 -12.64
N ILE A 178 5.00 4.02 -13.14
CA ILE A 178 3.60 3.61 -13.15
C ILE A 178 3.08 3.50 -11.71
N ALA A 179 3.82 2.85 -10.81
CA ALA A 179 3.42 2.69 -9.41
C ALA A 179 3.32 4.01 -8.65
N MET A 180 4.22 4.97 -8.93
CA MET A 180 4.17 6.32 -8.35
C MET A 180 3.03 7.14 -8.93
N GLY A 181 2.81 7.10 -10.25
CA GLY A 181 1.72 7.79 -10.93
C GLY A 181 0.34 7.31 -10.45
N LEU A 182 0.16 6.00 -10.36
CA LEU A 182 -1.08 5.39 -9.87
C LEU A 182 -1.41 5.79 -8.42
N ARG A 183 -0.39 5.87 -7.55
CA ARG A 183 -0.58 6.32 -6.16
C ARG A 183 -0.86 7.80 -6.05
N SER A 184 -0.25 8.64 -6.91
CA SER A 184 -0.59 10.06 -6.96
C SER A 184 -2.06 10.27 -7.34
N ALA A 185 -2.56 9.47 -8.29
CA ALA A 185 -3.99 9.46 -8.65
C ALA A 185 -4.88 8.92 -7.52
N SER A 186 -4.46 7.87 -6.81
CA SER A 186 -5.21 7.30 -5.68
C SER A 186 -5.26 8.23 -4.46
N LYS A 187 -4.20 8.99 -4.14
CA LYS A 187 -4.24 10.02 -3.08
C LYS A 187 -5.22 11.14 -3.43
N LYS A 188 -5.30 11.53 -4.70
CA LYS A 188 -6.33 12.46 -5.16
C LYS A 188 -7.74 11.87 -5.02
N GLY A 189 -7.93 10.59 -5.37
CA GLY A 189 -9.21 9.89 -5.19
C GLY A 189 -9.62 9.65 -3.73
N PHE A 190 -8.67 9.39 -2.82
CA PHE A 190 -8.95 9.21 -1.39
C PHE A 190 -9.26 10.54 -0.69
N ASN A 191 -8.65 11.64 -1.14
CA ASN A 191 -9.07 13.00 -0.76
C ASN A 191 -10.44 13.38 -1.31
N ILE A 192 -11.00 12.63 -2.28
CA ILE A 192 -12.35 12.84 -2.81
C ILE A 192 -13.40 11.96 -2.10
N LEU A 193 -12.99 10.81 -1.54
CA LEU A 193 -13.87 9.89 -0.79
C LEU A 193 -14.04 10.26 0.69
N HIS A 194 -13.18 11.12 1.21
CA HIS A 194 -13.38 11.80 2.49
C HIS A 194 -13.94 13.22 2.30
N LEU A 195 -14.45 13.58 1.11
CA LEU A 195 -15.40 14.68 0.93
C LEU A 195 -16.80 14.12 1.23
#